data_AF-A0A0T7GV57-F1
#
_entry.id   AF-A0A0T7GV57-F1
#
_cell.length_a   1.000
_cell.length_b   1.000
_cell.length_c   1.000
_cell.angle_alpha   90.00
_cell.angle_beta   90.00
_cell.angle_gamma   90.00
#
_symmetry.space_group_name_H-M   'P 1'
#
loop_
_entity.id
_entity.type
_entity.pdbx_description
1 polymer ?
#
loop_
_entity_poly.entity_id
_entity_poly.type
_entity_poly.pdbx_seq_one_letter_code
_entity_poly.pdbx_strand_id
1 'polypeptide(L)'
;MKIDFKRIIAWIAVSAISYLGMRYIGWPLLFYASLPAYELAVSILLFAVTVAFWIGPAMKHIIEPQEGDSRKTLTGLAYVVLLTMGLVFFYGVTRDWDEKKLGTLGDFLGGTLNPLLTFLTFVGLILTIILQQREVHTAKVDAAALEIERKADRSRASRHEFETMFFQMLSVHNSIVNSMDLRSQPDPGSLGNGKEWHGRDCFARFYYHLEQEHEKARRDGSLDPVADGYDAFWKRDRKDLGHYYRFLFNMIRLIDDSEFDKKAYMRLVRAQLSDYELLVLFYNAMNPKGQAFKTYITKYSLFDNLPDELLLDTIHLDYYPDDAYFDKSVKREDPEAFLHGWRATHIYAERRTPEEYKFVREELYVDARAAGITRPKLERAAGNELERYLREALEEASRAPAGTPVV
;
A
#
# COMPACT_ATOMS: atom_id res chain seq x y z
N MET A 1 -9.81 5.10 114.46
CA MET A 1 -9.10 5.50 113.23
C MET A 1 -9.33 4.42 112.18
N LYS A 2 -10.28 4.60 111.25
CA LYS A 2 -10.57 3.59 110.22
C LYS A 2 -9.49 3.68 109.13
N ILE A 3 -8.68 2.64 108.98
CA ILE A 3 -7.67 2.56 107.92
C ILE A 3 -8.40 2.31 106.60
N ASP A 4 -8.29 3.25 105.66
CA ASP A 4 -8.90 3.14 104.33
C ASP A 4 -8.06 2.22 103.43
N PHE A 5 -8.37 0.93 103.51
CA PHE A 5 -7.68 -0.14 102.79
C PHE A 5 -7.65 0.07 101.26
N LYS A 6 -8.60 0.83 100.69
CA LYS A 6 -8.63 1.12 99.25
C LYS A 6 -7.49 2.06 98.83
N ARG A 7 -7.10 3.01 99.68
CA ARG A 7 -5.98 3.93 99.38
C ARG A 7 -4.61 3.25 99.47
N ILE A 8 -4.45 2.28 100.38
CA ILE A 8 -3.21 1.50 100.53
C ILE A 8 -3.02 0.55 99.33
N ILE A 9 -4.09 -0.12 98.90
CA ILE A 9 -4.05 -0.98 97.71
C ILE A 9 -3.76 -0.16 96.45
N ALA A 10 -4.35 1.05 96.32
CA ALA A 10 -4.05 1.95 95.21
C ALA A 10 -2.58 2.41 95.20
N TRP A 11 -1.99 2.71 96.36
CA TRP A 11 -0.57 3.09 96.47
C TRP A 11 0.40 1.94 96.13
N ILE A 12 0.07 0.72 96.54
CA ILE A 12 0.84 -0.48 96.22
C ILE A 12 0.74 -0.80 94.72
N ALA A 13 -0.45 -0.64 94.11
CA ALA A 13 -0.64 -0.82 92.68
C ALA A 13 0.12 0.23 91.84
N VAL A 14 0.09 1.51 92.24
CA VAL A 14 0.84 2.59 91.57
C VAL A 14 2.35 2.39 91.72
N SER A 15 2.82 1.91 92.87
CA SER A 15 4.24 1.61 93.08
C SER A 15 4.71 0.37 92.31
N ALA A 16 3.86 -0.65 92.18
CA ALA A 16 4.16 -1.85 91.38
C ALA A 16 4.21 -1.55 89.88
N ILE A 17 3.30 -0.71 89.37
CA ILE A 17 3.29 -0.23 87.98
C ILE A 17 4.52 0.65 87.71
N SER A 18 4.91 1.50 88.66
CA SER A 18 6.13 2.30 88.56
C SER A 18 7.41 1.45 88.58
N TYR A 19 7.45 0.37 89.37
CA TYR A 19 8.57 -0.58 89.42
C TYR A 19 8.68 -1.45 88.16
N LEU A 20 7.56 -1.89 87.59
CA LEU A 20 7.52 -2.61 86.31
C LEU A 20 7.90 -1.70 85.13
N GLY A 21 7.47 -0.44 85.13
CA GLY A 21 7.92 0.58 84.18
C GLY A 21 9.42 0.85 84.27
N MET A 22 9.98 0.91 85.49
CA MET A 22 11.43 1.07 85.70
C MET A 22 12.26 -0.13 85.23
N ARG A 23 11.71 -1.35 85.30
CA ARG A 23 12.44 -2.59 84.95
C ARG A 23 12.53 -2.86 83.44
N TYR A 24 11.52 -2.48 82.66
CA TYR A 24 11.49 -2.74 81.21
C TYR A 24 11.81 -1.53 80.34
N ILE A 25 11.71 -0.30 80.88
CA ILE A 25 12.05 0.95 80.18
C ILE A 25 13.29 1.59 80.82
N GLY A 26 13.40 1.61 82.15
CA GLY A 26 14.50 2.29 82.86
C GLY A 26 15.84 1.53 82.86
N TRP A 27 15.83 0.19 82.88
CA TRP A 27 17.07 -0.59 82.95
C TRP A 27 17.84 -0.69 81.61
N PRO A 28 17.20 -0.73 80.43
CA PRO A 28 17.90 -0.48 79.17
C PRO A 28 18.50 0.94 79.12
N LEU A 29 17.80 1.95 79.63
CA LEU A 29 18.28 3.34 79.68
C LEU A 29 19.48 3.54 80.63
N LEU A 30 19.57 2.79 81.74
CA LEU A 30 20.69 2.87 82.69
C LEU A 30 21.87 1.95 82.33
N PHE A 31 21.65 0.86 81.58
CA PHE A 31 22.73 0.04 81.03
C PHE A 31 23.39 0.71 79.79
N TYR A 32 22.59 1.42 78.98
CA TYR A 32 23.05 2.26 77.86
C TYR A 32 23.87 3.49 78.30
N ALA A 33 23.78 3.91 79.57
CA ALA A 33 24.57 5.04 80.07
C ALA A 33 26.08 4.75 80.25
N SER A 34 26.58 3.56 79.91
CA SER A 34 27.96 3.13 80.20
C SER A 34 28.85 2.78 78.99
N LEU A 35 28.42 3.00 77.74
CA LEU A 35 29.18 2.51 76.58
C LEU A 35 29.40 3.57 75.46
N PRO A 36 30.62 3.69 74.91
CA PRO A 36 31.01 4.71 73.91
C PRO A 36 30.84 4.23 72.45
N ALA A 37 30.68 5.17 71.50
CA ALA A 37 30.68 5.03 70.02
C ALA A 37 29.74 4.01 69.35
N TYR A 38 29.36 2.91 70.01
CA TYR A 38 28.54 1.84 69.45
C TYR A 38 27.06 2.19 69.35
N GLU A 39 26.48 3.00 70.25
CA GLU A 39 25.06 3.42 70.17
C GLU A 39 24.80 4.29 68.93
N LEU A 40 25.81 5.08 68.59
CA LEU A 40 25.86 5.91 67.41
C LEU A 40 25.98 5.03 66.16
N ALA A 41 26.87 4.03 66.17
CA ALA A 41 26.99 3.06 65.09
C ALA A 41 25.71 2.21 64.93
N VAL A 42 25.06 1.79 66.01
CA VAL A 42 23.82 1.00 66.00
C VAL A 42 22.64 1.84 65.52
N SER A 43 22.53 3.11 65.92
CA SER A 43 21.50 4.01 65.41
C SER A 43 21.68 4.31 63.92
N ILE A 44 22.92 4.52 63.45
CA ILE A 44 23.20 4.63 62.01
C ILE A 44 22.89 3.34 61.28
N LEU A 45 23.24 2.17 61.84
CA LEU A 45 23.03 0.89 61.21
C LEU A 45 21.53 0.55 61.13
N LEU A 46 20.78 0.79 62.20
CA LEU A 46 19.32 0.67 62.22
C LEU A 46 18.67 1.64 61.24
N PHE A 47 19.17 2.87 61.18
CA PHE A 47 18.69 3.87 60.25
C PHE A 47 18.97 3.46 58.78
N ALA A 48 20.19 3.02 58.47
CA ALA A 48 20.57 2.52 57.16
C ALA A 48 19.78 1.28 56.74
N VAL A 49 19.53 0.34 57.66
CA VAL A 49 18.71 -0.86 57.43
C VAL A 49 17.25 -0.49 57.22
N THR A 50 16.71 0.46 57.99
CA THR A 50 15.34 0.95 57.83
C THR A 50 15.17 1.64 56.47
N VAL A 51 16.11 2.51 56.10
CA VAL A 51 16.13 3.16 54.79
C VAL A 51 16.22 2.12 53.67
N ALA A 52 17.13 1.14 53.76
CA ALA A 52 17.27 0.08 52.76
C ALA A 52 16.01 -0.80 52.63
N PHE A 53 15.37 -1.15 53.74
CA PHE A 53 14.15 -1.97 53.77
C PHE A 53 12.96 -1.25 53.11
N TRP A 54 12.83 0.07 53.31
CA TRP A 54 11.75 0.86 52.74
C TRP A 54 12.00 1.30 51.28
N ILE A 55 13.26 1.40 50.84
CA ILE A 55 13.61 1.76 49.46
C ILE A 55 13.07 0.74 48.45
N GLY A 56 13.21 -0.56 48.69
CA GLY A 56 12.80 -1.59 47.71
C GLY A 56 11.32 -1.54 47.31
N PRO A 57 10.37 -1.61 48.27
CA PRO A 57 8.93 -1.51 47.99
C PRO A 57 8.51 -0.17 47.41
N ALA A 58 9.12 0.94 47.89
CA ALA A 58 8.87 2.27 47.35
C ALA A 58 9.35 2.38 45.89
N MET A 59 10.52 1.84 45.58
CA MET A 59 11.08 1.80 44.23
C MET A 59 10.17 1.03 43.28
N LYS A 60 9.61 -0.10 43.70
CA LYS A 60 8.66 -0.88 42.88
C LYS A 60 7.39 -0.06 42.55
N HIS A 61 6.84 0.68 43.52
CA HIS A 61 5.67 1.54 43.31
C HIS A 61 5.97 2.78 42.45
N ILE A 62 7.21 3.25 42.43
CA ILE A 62 7.62 4.40 41.60
C ILE A 62 7.91 3.96 40.16
N ILE A 63 8.50 2.78 39.95
CA ILE A 63 8.85 2.26 38.62
C ILE A 63 7.63 1.69 37.89
N GLU A 64 6.70 1.04 38.61
CA GLU A 64 5.45 0.51 38.05
C GLU A 64 4.23 1.01 38.84
N PRO A 65 3.82 2.27 38.66
CA PRO A 65 2.64 2.80 39.34
C PRO A 65 1.38 2.15 38.77
N GLN A 66 0.68 1.37 39.59
CA GLN A 66 -0.59 0.73 39.18
C GLN A 66 -1.73 1.74 38.95
N GLU A 67 -1.61 2.98 39.48
CA GLU A 67 -2.64 4.03 39.41
C GLU A 67 -2.09 5.42 39.01
N GLY A 68 -0.97 5.46 38.26
CA GLY A 68 -0.54 6.68 37.57
C GLY A 68 0.02 7.84 38.40
N ASP A 69 0.14 7.74 39.73
CA ASP A 69 0.76 8.81 40.52
C ASP A 69 1.75 8.34 41.60
N SER A 70 3.04 8.31 41.22
CA SER A 70 4.18 8.01 42.10
C SER A 70 4.52 9.15 43.07
N ARG A 71 3.83 10.30 43.03
CA ARG A 71 4.12 11.47 43.89
C ARG A 71 3.86 11.19 45.36
N LYS A 72 2.83 10.40 45.69
CA LYS A 72 2.47 10.08 47.09
C LYS A 72 3.52 9.21 47.78
N THR A 73 4.08 8.24 47.06
CA THR A 73 5.16 7.38 47.57
C THR A 73 6.49 8.13 47.67
N LEU A 74 6.81 8.99 46.71
CA LEU A 74 8.02 9.82 46.75
C LEU A 74 7.99 10.84 47.91
N THR A 75 6.85 11.51 48.09
CA THR A 75 6.65 12.46 49.21
C THR A 75 6.65 11.75 50.56
N GLY A 76 6.02 10.58 50.66
CA GLY A 76 6.06 9.75 51.87
C GLY A 76 7.48 9.35 52.27
N LEU A 77 8.31 8.92 51.30
CA LEU A 77 9.71 8.56 51.55
C LEU A 77 10.54 9.78 51.99
N ALA A 78 10.32 10.95 51.37
CA ALA A 78 10.97 12.20 51.77
C ALA A 78 10.60 12.61 53.20
N TYR A 79 9.33 12.48 53.60
CA TYR A 79 8.91 12.75 54.97
C TYR A 79 9.56 11.79 55.97
N VAL A 80 9.66 10.49 55.66
CA VAL A 80 10.33 9.51 56.54
C VAL A 80 11.80 9.87 56.72
N VAL A 81 12.52 10.21 55.64
CA VAL A 81 13.93 10.62 55.69
C VAL A 81 14.10 11.92 56.48
N LEU A 82 13.24 12.92 56.30
CA LEU A 82 13.31 14.18 57.05
C LEU A 82 12.98 14.00 58.53
N LEU A 83 12.00 13.15 58.86
CA LEU A 83 11.56 12.91 60.23
C LEU A 83 12.61 12.11 61.01
N THR A 84 13.20 11.09 60.38
CA THR A 84 14.33 10.35 60.94
C THR A 84 15.58 11.22 61.10
N MET A 85 15.89 12.07 60.13
CA MET A 85 16.98 13.06 60.23
C MET A 85 16.74 14.06 61.37
N GLY A 86 15.51 14.53 61.52
CA GLY A 86 15.09 15.39 62.63
C GLY A 86 15.21 14.71 63.99
N LEU A 87 14.86 13.42 64.09
CA LEU A 87 15.01 12.62 65.32
C LEU A 87 16.47 12.38 65.70
N VAL A 88 17.33 12.06 64.73
CA VAL A 88 18.78 11.88 64.97
C VAL A 88 19.43 13.21 65.38
N PHE A 89 19.06 14.31 64.72
CA PHE A 89 19.51 15.65 65.09
C PHE A 89 19.04 16.03 66.50
N PHE A 90 17.76 15.84 66.81
CA PHE A 90 17.21 16.12 68.13
C PHE A 90 17.91 15.29 69.22
N TYR A 91 18.11 13.99 68.98
CA TYR A 91 18.83 13.11 69.90
C TYR A 91 20.28 13.58 70.13
N GLY A 92 21.03 13.88 69.06
CA GLY A 92 22.41 14.36 69.16
C GLY A 92 22.53 15.70 69.89
N VAL A 93 21.61 16.65 69.60
CA VAL A 93 21.55 17.95 70.27
C VAL A 93 21.23 17.79 71.76
N THR A 94 20.28 16.92 72.13
CA THR A 94 19.92 16.71 73.55
C THR A 94 21.01 16.01 74.36
N ARG A 95 21.89 15.22 73.72
CA ARG A 95 22.97 14.49 74.40
C ARG A 95 24.25 15.32 74.58
N ASP A 96 24.64 16.10 73.57
CA ASP A 96 25.90 16.87 73.57
C ASP A 96 25.77 18.31 74.08
N TRP A 97 24.55 18.75 74.43
CA TRP A 97 24.31 20.08 75.02
C TRP A 97 25.05 20.28 76.36
N ASP A 98 25.30 19.20 77.10
CA ASP A 98 25.96 19.24 78.41
C ASP A 98 27.50 19.37 78.34
N GLU A 99 28.16 18.96 77.24
CA GLU A 99 29.64 18.91 77.17
C GLU A 99 30.30 20.04 76.35
N LYS A 100 29.55 20.98 75.75
CA LYS A 100 30.08 22.05 74.87
C LYS A 100 31.00 21.54 73.72
N LYS A 101 30.82 20.31 73.22
CA LYS A 101 31.56 19.74 72.08
C LYS A 101 30.71 19.71 70.80
N LEU A 102 30.19 20.86 70.39
CA LEU A 102 29.40 21.00 69.16
C LEU A 102 30.19 20.62 67.88
N GLY A 103 31.53 20.66 67.94
CA GLY A 103 32.40 20.28 66.81
C GLY A 103 32.35 18.78 66.48
N THR A 104 32.41 17.89 67.48
CA THR A 104 32.37 16.44 67.25
C THR A 104 31.02 15.93 66.77
N LEU A 105 29.93 16.60 67.17
CA LEU A 105 28.60 16.37 66.62
C LEU A 105 28.54 16.78 65.13
N GLY A 106 29.14 17.92 64.80
CA GLY A 106 29.29 18.38 63.41
C GLY A 106 30.11 17.43 62.55
N ASP A 107 31.22 16.89 63.07
CA ASP A 107 32.07 15.91 62.38
C ASP A 107 31.35 14.58 62.17
N PHE A 108 30.55 14.15 63.15
CA PHE A 108 29.77 12.93 63.04
C PHE A 108 28.60 13.07 62.04
N LEU A 109 27.85 14.17 62.13
CA LEU A 109 26.78 14.47 61.17
C LEU A 109 27.37 14.64 59.77
N GLY A 110 28.46 15.40 59.62
CA GLY A 110 29.14 15.56 58.33
C GLY A 110 29.69 14.24 57.76
N GLY A 111 30.27 13.39 58.61
CA GLY A 111 30.88 12.12 58.21
C GLY A 111 29.88 11.02 57.83
N THR A 112 28.64 11.08 58.32
CA THR A 112 27.62 10.02 58.10
C THR A 112 26.46 10.50 57.24
N LEU A 113 26.04 11.75 57.40
CA LEU A 113 24.97 12.34 56.61
C LEU A 113 25.42 12.62 55.18
N ASN A 114 26.66 13.07 54.96
CA ASN A 114 27.13 13.39 53.62
C ASN A 114 27.22 12.15 52.71
N PRO A 115 27.79 11.00 53.14
CA PRO A 115 27.73 9.77 52.35
C PRO A 115 26.31 9.25 52.11
N LEU A 116 25.41 9.36 53.10
CA LEU A 116 24.01 8.96 52.97
C LEU A 116 23.26 9.82 51.95
N LEU A 117 23.39 11.16 52.02
CA LEU A 117 22.79 12.08 51.08
C LEU A 117 23.37 11.90 49.67
N THR A 118 24.67 11.61 49.57
CA THR A 118 25.33 11.28 48.29
C THR A 118 24.77 9.98 47.71
N PHE A 119 24.57 8.94 48.53
CA PHE A 119 23.95 7.69 48.10
C PHE A 119 22.50 7.89 47.65
N LEU A 120 21.71 8.67 48.39
CA LEU A 120 20.34 9.02 48.02
C LEU A 120 20.29 9.78 46.68
N THR A 121 21.23 10.70 46.47
CA THR A 121 21.38 11.46 45.22
C THR A 121 21.72 10.52 44.05
N PHE A 122 22.60 9.55 44.27
CA PHE A 122 22.96 8.53 43.27
C PHE A 122 21.77 7.62 42.91
N VAL A 123 21.01 7.16 43.91
CA VAL A 123 19.78 6.39 43.70
C VAL A 123 18.74 7.22 42.92
N GLY A 124 18.58 8.49 43.28
CA GLY A 124 17.72 9.43 42.56
C GLY A 124 18.13 9.60 41.10
N LEU A 125 19.43 9.72 40.83
CA LEU A 125 19.95 9.81 39.46
C LEU A 125 19.67 8.53 38.65
N ILE A 126 19.91 7.35 39.22
CA ILE A 126 19.60 6.07 38.56
C ILE A 126 18.09 5.98 38.25
N LEU A 127 17.24 6.38 39.19
CA LEU A 127 15.79 6.40 38.99
C LEU A 127 15.41 7.32 37.83
N THR A 128 15.98 8.54 37.79
CA THR A 128 15.75 9.46 36.66
C THR A 128 16.17 8.84 35.34
N ILE A 129 17.34 8.17 35.27
CA ILE A 129 17.81 7.50 34.06
C ILE A 129 16.84 6.38 33.63
N ILE A 130 16.36 5.56 34.56
CA ILE A 130 15.42 4.47 34.24
C ILE A 130 14.09 5.01 33.71
N LEU A 131 13.54 6.07 34.34
CA LEU A 131 12.31 6.70 33.87
C LEU A 131 12.49 7.32 32.47
N GLN A 132 13.59 8.03 32.25
CA GLN A 132 13.94 8.59 30.93
C GLN A 132 14.09 7.49 29.87
N GLN A 133 14.76 6.37 30.18
CA GLN A 133 14.91 5.26 29.24
C GLN A 133 13.57 4.65 28.85
N ARG A 134 12.63 4.52 29.80
CA ARG A 134 11.29 4.01 29.53
C ARG A 134 10.48 4.95 28.66
N GLU A 135 10.45 6.25 28.98
CA GLU A 135 9.77 7.26 28.16
C GLU A 135 10.32 7.30 26.74
N VAL A 136 11.65 7.25 26.59
CA VAL A 136 12.31 7.19 25.27
C VAL A 136 11.96 5.90 24.52
N HIS A 137 11.87 4.76 25.22
CA HIS A 137 11.49 3.50 24.60
C HIS A 137 10.04 3.53 24.11
N THR A 138 9.09 3.93 24.95
CA THR A 138 7.68 4.09 24.56
C THR A 138 7.55 5.08 23.41
N ALA A 139 8.21 6.23 23.49
CA ALA A 139 8.19 7.23 22.41
C ALA A 139 8.74 6.68 21.09
N LYS A 140 9.78 5.83 21.13
CA LYS A 140 10.31 5.15 19.93
C LYS A 140 9.32 4.14 19.34
N VAL A 141 8.64 3.38 20.19
CA VAL A 141 7.62 2.41 19.75
C VAL A 141 6.43 3.13 19.10
N ASP A 142 5.92 4.18 19.74
CA ASP A 142 4.82 4.99 19.20
C ASP A 142 5.22 5.69 17.89
N ALA A 143 6.46 6.23 17.83
CA ALA A 143 6.98 6.84 16.61
C ALA A 143 7.10 5.83 15.46
N ALA A 144 7.54 4.60 15.74
CA ALA A 144 7.63 3.54 14.73
C ALA A 144 6.24 3.12 14.21
N ALA A 145 5.25 3.00 15.10
CA ALA A 145 3.86 2.72 14.72
C ALA A 145 3.29 3.85 13.82
N LEU A 146 3.51 5.10 14.22
CA LEU A 146 3.10 6.27 13.44
C LEU A 146 3.80 6.36 12.08
N GLU A 147 5.07 5.95 11.98
CA GLU A 147 5.80 5.93 10.70
C GLU A 147 5.19 4.92 9.72
N ILE A 148 4.79 3.75 10.19
CA ILE A 148 4.12 2.72 9.38
C ILE A 148 2.78 3.25 8.87
N GLU A 149 1.98 3.86 9.75
CA GLU A 149 0.69 4.47 9.38
C GLU A 149 0.90 5.59 8.34
N ARG A 150 1.86 6.49 8.57
CA ARG A 150 2.20 7.56 7.61
C ARG A 150 2.67 7.03 6.27
N LYS A 151 3.41 5.93 6.22
CA LYS A 151 3.81 5.29 4.95
C LYS A 151 2.60 4.74 4.20
N ALA A 152 1.68 4.09 4.91
CA ALA A 152 0.44 3.61 4.32
C ALA A 152 -0.43 4.77 3.79
N ASP A 153 -0.55 5.86 4.56
CA ASP A 153 -1.31 7.04 4.16
C ASP A 153 -0.69 7.75 2.96
N ARG A 154 0.65 7.88 2.92
CA ARG A 154 1.36 8.43 1.74
C ARG A 154 1.11 7.58 0.50
N SER A 155 1.14 6.26 0.63
CA SER A 155 0.86 5.37 -0.49
C SER A 155 -0.59 5.53 -0.99
N ARG A 156 -1.57 5.58 -0.07
CA ARG A 156 -2.98 5.83 -0.42
C ARG A 156 -3.18 7.20 -1.07
N ALA A 157 -2.56 8.24 -0.54
CA ALA A 157 -2.60 9.58 -1.11
C ALA A 157 -2.01 9.62 -2.52
N SER A 158 -0.82 9.04 -2.72
CA SER A 158 -0.18 8.98 -4.04
C SER A 158 -1.04 8.26 -5.09
N ARG A 159 -1.71 7.17 -4.69
CA ARG A 159 -2.66 6.46 -5.56
C ARG A 159 -3.85 7.34 -5.90
N HIS A 160 -4.43 8.03 -4.91
CA HIS A 160 -5.57 8.91 -5.12
C HIS A 160 -5.24 10.10 -6.03
N GLU A 161 -4.06 10.72 -5.86
CA GLU A 161 -3.55 11.79 -6.73
C GLU A 161 -3.38 11.30 -8.16
N PHE A 162 -2.79 10.10 -8.34
CA PHE A 162 -2.65 9.48 -9.64
C PHE A 162 -3.99 9.16 -10.30
N GLU A 163 -4.94 8.55 -9.56
CA GLU A 163 -6.27 8.23 -10.06
C GLU A 163 -7.00 9.50 -10.52
N THR A 164 -6.90 10.57 -9.75
CA THR A 164 -7.50 11.87 -10.09
C THR A 164 -6.87 12.46 -11.36
N MET A 165 -5.54 12.45 -11.47
CA MET A 165 -4.84 12.89 -12.67
C MET A 165 -5.20 12.02 -13.89
N PHE A 166 -5.28 10.70 -13.72
CA PHE A 166 -5.65 9.75 -14.78
C PHE A 166 -7.07 10.03 -15.30
N PHE A 167 -8.07 10.15 -14.42
CA PHE A 167 -9.44 10.42 -14.84
C PHE A 167 -9.59 11.82 -15.46
N GLN A 168 -8.83 12.81 -14.97
CA GLN A 168 -8.76 14.12 -15.61
C GLN A 168 -8.19 14.03 -17.03
N MET A 169 -7.12 13.25 -17.23
CA MET A 169 -6.59 13.01 -18.57
C MET A 169 -7.58 12.28 -19.47
N LEU A 170 -8.31 11.29 -18.93
CA LEU A 170 -9.35 10.57 -19.68
C LEU A 170 -10.47 11.52 -20.12
N SER A 171 -10.87 12.44 -19.24
CA SER A 171 -11.84 13.49 -19.56
C SER A 171 -11.33 14.42 -20.65
N VAL A 172 -10.07 14.88 -20.56
CA VAL A 172 -9.45 15.72 -21.59
C VAL A 172 -9.34 14.97 -22.93
N HIS A 173 -9.02 13.67 -22.93
CA HIS A 173 -9.01 12.87 -24.14
C HIS A 173 -10.38 12.81 -24.81
N ASN A 174 -11.43 12.54 -24.03
CA ASN A 174 -12.80 12.58 -24.53
C ASN A 174 -13.19 13.99 -25.03
N SER A 175 -12.71 15.05 -24.38
CA SER A 175 -12.90 16.43 -24.87
C SER A 175 -12.20 16.68 -26.19
N ILE A 176 -10.97 16.18 -26.39
CA ILE A 176 -10.24 16.29 -27.65
C ILE A 176 -11.03 15.58 -28.75
N VAL A 177 -11.47 14.34 -28.51
CA VAL A 177 -12.29 13.57 -29.43
C VAL A 177 -13.58 14.33 -29.77
N ASN A 178 -14.33 14.79 -28.77
CA ASN A 178 -15.59 15.50 -28.97
C ASN A 178 -15.42 16.86 -29.67
N SER A 179 -14.23 17.48 -29.59
CA SER A 179 -13.93 18.74 -30.29
C SER A 179 -13.54 18.57 -31.76
N MET A 180 -13.37 17.33 -32.23
CA MET A 180 -13.08 17.09 -33.64
C MET A 180 -14.31 17.35 -34.50
N ASP A 181 -14.12 18.11 -35.57
CA ASP A 181 -15.11 18.32 -36.61
C ASP A 181 -14.50 18.17 -38.00
N LEU A 182 -15.23 17.49 -38.89
CA LEU A 182 -14.89 17.39 -40.30
C LEU A 182 -16.05 17.88 -41.14
N ARG A 183 -15.75 18.59 -42.23
CA ARG A 183 -16.75 19.12 -43.14
C ARG A 183 -16.42 18.74 -44.58
N SER A 184 -17.41 18.22 -45.29
CA SER A 184 -17.31 18.01 -46.73
C SER A 184 -17.52 19.33 -47.45
N GLN A 185 -16.90 19.49 -48.63
CA GLN A 185 -17.34 20.54 -49.55
C GLN A 185 -18.79 20.25 -50.00
N PRO A 186 -19.62 21.28 -50.20
CA PRO A 186 -20.94 21.12 -50.78
C PRO A 186 -20.85 20.56 -52.20
N ASP A 187 -21.78 19.67 -52.57
CA ASP A 187 -21.84 19.17 -53.95
C ASP A 187 -22.09 20.32 -54.94
N PRO A 188 -21.35 20.42 -56.06
CA PRO A 188 -21.60 21.43 -57.07
C PRO A 188 -23.00 21.23 -57.68
N GLY A 189 -23.98 22.01 -57.21
CA GLY A 189 -25.39 21.93 -57.65
C GLY A 189 -26.40 21.65 -56.53
N SER A 190 -25.96 21.35 -55.32
CA SER A 190 -26.82 21.25 -54.14
C SER A 190 -26.88 22.59 -53.39
N LEU A 191 -28.09 23.07 -53.07
CA LEU A 191 -28.32 24.22 -52.17
C LEU A 191 -28.10 23.87 -50.67
N GLY A 192 -27.70 22.62 -50.38
CA GLY A 192 -27.46 22.15 -49.02
C GLY A 192 -26.06 22.49 -48.49
N ASN A 193 -25.96 22.64 -47.17
CA ASN A 193 -24.66 22.68 -46.50
C ASN A 193 -23.93 21.33 -46.69
N GLY A 194 -22.60 21.38 -46.78
CA GLY A 194 -21.79 20.17 -46.80
C GLY A 194 -22.05 19.28 -45.58
N LYS A 195 -21.89 17.96 -45.73
CA LYS A 195 -22.06 17.03 -44.61
C LYS A 195 -21.00 17.32 -43.55
N GLU A 196 -21.43 17.37 -42.29
CA GLU A 196 -20.55 17.55 -41.13
C GLU A 196 -20.50 16.26 -40.32
N TRP A 197 -19.32 15.95 -39.78
CA TRP A 197 -19.08 14.88 -38.84
C TRP A 197 -18.49 15.49 -37.56
N HIS A 198 -18.92 14.98 -36.42
CA HIS A 198 -18.56 15.52 -35.11
C HIS A 198 -18.09 14.40 -34.19
N GLY A 199 -17.13 14.70 -33.32
CA GLY A 199 -16.70 13.78 -32.29
C GLY A 199 -16.14 12.47 -32.85
N ARG A 200 -16.64 11.34 -32.34
CA ARG A 200 -16.20 9.99 -32.71
C ARG A 200 -16.53 9.61 -34.17
N ASP A 201 -17.56 10.21 -34.76
CA ASP A 201 -17.94 9.94 -36.15
C ASP A 201 -16.84 10.38 -37.14
N CYS A 202 -15.98 11.32 -36.73
CA CYS A 202 -14.83 11.73 -37.50
C CYS A 202 -13.85 10.58 -37.74
N PHE A 203 -13.73 9.61 -36.83
CA PHE A 203 -12.80 8.48 -37.00
C PHE A 203 -13.22 7.53 -38.11
N ALA A 204 -14.52 7.28 -38.28
CA ALA A 204 -15.02 6.54 -39.43
C ALA A 204 -14.68 7.28 -40.73
N ARG A 205 -14.77 8.62 -40.72
CA ARG A 205 -14.40 9.43 -41.87
C ARG A 205 -12.90 9.43 -42.13
N PHE A 206 -12.05 9.53 -41.10
CA PHE A 206 -10.60 9.38 -41.20
C PHE A 206 -10.21 8.02 -41.76
N TYR A 207 -10.88 6.96 -41.34
CA TYR A 207 -10.63 5.62 -41.86
C TYR A 207 -10.98 5.51 -43.35
N TYR A 208 -12.16 5.99 -43.76
CA TYR A 208 -12.54 6.07 -45.17
C TYR A 208 -11.53 6.87 -46.01
N HIS A 209 -11.06 7.98 -45.45
CA HIS A 209 -10.02 8.85 -45.98
C HIS A 209 -8.68 8.11 -46.17
N LEU A 210 -8.30 7.24 -45.24
CA LEU A 210 -7.12 6.37 -45.35
C LEU A 210 -7.31 5.29 -46.42
N GLU A 211 -8.46 4.62 -46.43
CA GLU A 211 -8.81 3.61 -47.42
C GLU A 211 -8.73 4.16 -48.85
N GLN A 212 -9.28 5.36 -49.10
CA GLN A 212 -9.21 6.00 -50.41
C GLN A 212 -7.77 6.25 -50.89
N GLU A 213 -6.89 6.73 -50.01
CA GLU A 213 -5.49 7.01 -50.37
C GLU A 213 -4.69 5.72 -50.56
N HIS A 214 -4.95 4.68 -49.75
CA HIS A 214 -4.40 3.34 -49.94
C HIS A 214 -4.82 2.75 -51.30
N GLU A 215 -6.11 2.81 -51.62
CA GLU A 215 -6.66 2.34 -52.90
C GLU A 215 -6.09 3.09 -54.10
N LYS A 216 -5.83 4.38 -53.93
CA LYS A 216 -5.19 5.20 -54.96
C LYS A 216 -3.73 4.79 -55.14
N ALA A 217 -2.95 4.68 -54.06
CA ALA A 217 -1.56 4.25 -54.12
C ALA A 217 -1.42 2.85 -54.75
N ARG A 218 -2.34 1.93 -54.44
CA ARG A 218 -2.41 0.60 -55.04
C ARG A 218 -2.68 0.66 -56.55
N ARG A 219 -3.64 1.48 -56.99
CA ARG A 219 -3.95 1.67 -58.42
C ARG A 219 -2.81 2.34 -59.18
N ASP A 220 -2.08 3.22 -58.53
CA ASP A 220 -0.91 3.91 -59.09
C ASP A 220 0.34 3.00 -59.15
N GLY A 221 0.24 1.75 -58.65
CA GLY A 221 1.31 0.76 -58.72
C GLY A 221 2.42 0.96 -57.68
N SER A 222 2.11 1.56 -56.53
CA SER A 222 3.07 1.70 -55.41
C SER A 222 3.60 0.35 -54.95
N LEU A 223 4.89 0.32 -54.58
CA LEU A 223 5.54 -0.85 -53.97
C LEU A 223 5.08 -1.09 -52.52
N ASP A 224 4.67 -0.04 -51.83
CA ASP A 224 4.10 -0.09 -50.48
C ASP A 224 2.88 0.84 -50.40
N PRO A 225 1.71 0.37 -50.91
CA PRO A 225 0.49 1.16 -50.91
C PRO A 225 0.03 1.60 -49.52
N VAL A 226 0.42 0.85 -48.47
CA VAL A 226 0.06 1.15 -47.08
C VAL A 226 0.85 2.36 -46.59
N ALA A 227 2.17 2.36 -46.76
CA ALA A 227 3.01 3.49 -46.37
C ALA A 227 2.68 4.75 -47.19
N ASP A 228 2.61 4.63 -48.52
CA ASP A 228 2.36 5.77 -49.40
C ASP A 228 0.94 6.35 -49.21
N GLY A 229 -0.06 5.46 -49.10
CA GLY A 229 -1.44 5.84 -48.81
C GLY A 229 -1.56 6.52 -47.45
N TYR A 230 -0.88 5.99 -46.43
CA TYR A 230 -0.87 6.61 -45.10
C TYR A 230 -0.19 7.99 -45.11
N ASP A 231 0.93 8.16 -45.81
CA ASP A 231 1.62 9.46 -45.87
C ASP A 231 0.77 10.52 -46.59
N ALA A 232 -0.01 10.14 -47.60
CA ALA A 232 -0.99 11.01 -48.25
C ALA A 232 -2.16 11.36 -47.31
N PHE A 233 -2.74 10.36 -46.65
CA PHE A 233 -3.76 10.51 -45.61
C PHE A 233 -3.30 11.44 -44.48
N TRP A 234 -2.09 11.24 -43.97
CA TRP A 234 -1.51 12.03 -42.89
C TRP A 234 -1.37 13.49 -43.29
N LYS A 235 -0.96 13.80 -44.53
CA LYS A 235 -0.89 15.21 -44.99
C LYS A 235 -2.23 15.93 -44.91
N ARG A 236 -3.35 15.23 -45.17
CA ARG A 236 -4.71 15.78 -45.10
C ARG A 236 -5.21 15.89 -43.66
N ASP A 237 -5.16 14.79 -42.91
CA ASP A 237 -5.90 14.63 -41.65
C ASP A 237 -5.02 14.83 -40.38
N ARG A 238 -3.71 15.12 -40.53
CA ARG A 238 -2.77 15.33 -39.39
C ARG A 238 -3.16 16.42 -38.41
N LYS A 239 -3.95 17.41 -38.83
CA LYS A 239 -4.29 18.56 -37.99
C LYS A 239 -5.00 18.08 -36.72
N ASP A 240 -5.97 17.20 -36.87
CA ASP A 240 -6.78 16.71 -35.76
C ASP A 240 -6.15 15.45 -35.13
N LEU A 241 -5.76 14.48 -35.96
CA LEU A 241 -5.17 13.22 -35.50
C LEU A 241 -3.81 13.39 -34.81
N GLY A 242 -3.03 14.41 -35.19
CA GLY A 242 -1.74 14.67 -34.56
C GLY A 242 -1.86 15.04 -33.08
N HIS A 243 -2.85 15.85 -32.71
CA HIS A 243 -3.09 16.18 -31.30
C HIS A 243 -3.62 14.98 -30.52
N TYR A 244 -4.55 14.24 -31.14
CA TYR A 244 -5.10 13.02 -30.57
C TYR A 244 -4.04 11.97 -30.23
N TYR A 245 -3.18 11.61 -31.20
CA TYR A 245 -2.14 10.60 -30.96
C TYR A 245 -1.12 11.07 -29.92
N ARG A 246 -0.69 12.33 -29.95
CA ARG A 246 0.23 12.86 -28.93
C ARG A 246 -0.37 12.77 -27.53
N PHE A 247 -1.65 13.08 -27.39
CA PHE A 247 -2.32 13.01 -26.09
C PHE A 247 -2.50 11.57 -25.62
N LEU A 248 -3.00 10.68 -26.49
CA LEU A 248 -3.17 9.25 -26.19
C LEU A 248 -1.82 8.61 -25.82
N PHE A 249 -0.76 8.88 -26.59
CA PHE A 249 0.59 8.40 -26.29
C PHE A 249 1.06 8.84 -24.90
N ASN A 250 0.91 10.11 -24.57
CA ASN A 250 1.34 10.63 -23.27
C ASN A 250 0.50 10.07 -22.11
N MET A 251 -0.79 9.82 -22.31
CA MET A 251 -1.63 9.15 -21.33
C MET A 251 -1.14 7.72 -21.07
N ILE A 252 -0.88 6.96 -22.13
CA ILE A 252 -0.36 5.60 -22.03
C ILE A 252 1.02 5.58 -21.36
N ARG A 253 1.91 6.51 -21.75
CA ARG A 253 3.24 6.65 -21.15
C ARG A 253 3.16 6.97 -19.66
N LEU A 254 2.28 7.87 -19.24
CA LEU A 254 2.08 8.20 -17.83
C LEU A 254 1.66 6.96 -17.01
N ILE A 255 0.74 6.15 -17.55
CA ILE A 255 0.33 4.89 -16.93
C ILE A 255 1.52 3.92 -16.85
N ASP A 256 2.30 3.84 -17.94
CA ASP A 256 3.46 2.96 -18.02
C ASP A 256 4.57 3.30 -17.02
N ASP A 257 4.78 4.60 -16.79
CA ASP A 257 5.79 5.14 -15.87
C ASP A 257 5.34 5.08 -14.40
N SER A 258 4.06 4.84 -14.14
CA SER A 258 3.51 4.79 -12.78
C SER A 258 3.94 3.53 -12.00
N GLU A 259 3.83 3.55 -10.67
CA GLU A 259 4.05 2.38 -9.81
C GLU A 259 2.74 1.59 -9.55
N PHE A 260 1.61 2.09 -10.04
CA PHE A 260 0.29 1.51 -9.81
C PHE A 260 -0.06 0.40 -10.80
N ASP A 261 -1.25 -0.18 -10.68
CA ASP A 261 -1.70 -1.28 -11.54
C ASP A 261 -1.93 -0.84 -13.00
N LYS A 262 -0.84 -0.84 -13.77
CA LYS A 262 -0.78 -0.41 -15.17
C LYS A 262 -1.80 -1.12 -16.04
N LYS A 263 -2.00 -2.43 -15.82
CA LYS A 263 -2.92 -3.24 -16.62
C LYS A 263 -4.36 -2.81 -16.39
N ALA A 264 -4.75 -2.54 -15.14
CA ALA A 264 -6.08 -2.06 -14.82
C ALA A 264 -6.39 -0.72 -15.51
N TYR A 265 -5.50 0.28 -15.42
CA TYR A 265 -5.72 1.57 -16.08
C TYR A 265 -5.66 1.48 -17.62
N MET A 266 -4.77 0.66 -18.17
CA MET A 266 -4.72 0.43 -19.63
C MET A 266 -5.98 -0.23 -20.17
N ARG A 267 -6.62 -1.13 -19.41
CA ARG A 267 -7.93 -1.69 -19.78
C ARG A 267 -9.01 -0.61 -19.83
N LEU A 268 -8.98 0.38 -18.92
CA LEU A 268 -9.89 1.52 -18.95
C LEU A 268 -9.64 2.39 -20.19
N VAL A 269 -8.38 2.70 -20.53
CA VAL A 269 -8.04 3.44 -21.76
C VAL A 269 -8.54 2.70 -22.99
N ARG A 270 -8.26 1.39 -23.08
CA ARG A 270 -8.68 0.55 -24.21
C ARG A 270 -10.21 0.54 -24.37
N ALA A 271 -10.95 0.47 -23.27
CA ALA A 271 -12.41 0.52 -23.29
C ALA A 271 -12.98 1.87 -23.75
N GLN A 272 -12.19 2.95 -23.76
CA GLN A 272 -12.61 4.24 -24.31
C GLN A 272 -12.37 4.35 -25.81
N LEU A 273 -11.50 3.54 -26.41
CA LEU A 273 -11.19 3.63 -27.84
C LEU A 273 -12.27 2.93 -28.66
N SER A 274 -12.83 3.61 -29.67
CA SER A 274 -13.75 3.01 -30.62
C SER A 274 -13.04 2.15 -31.67
N ASP A 275 -13.81 1.31 -32.36
CA ASP A 275 -13.38 0.47 -33.48
C ASP A 275 -12.55 1.23 -34.52
N TYR A 276 -13.05 2.37 -34.98
CA TYR A 276 -12.34 3.20 -35.96
C TYR A 276 -11.12 3.91 -35.35
N GLU A 277 -11.13 4.28 -34.07
CA GLU A 277 -9.92 4.79 -33.40
C GLU A 277 -8.81 3.73 -33.37
N LEU A 278 -9.15 2.48 -33.07
CA LEU A 278 -8.21 1.36 -33.10
C LEU A 278 -7.66 1.13 -34.51
N LEU A 279 -8.50 1.18 -35.55
CA LEU A 279 -8.07 1.02 -36.95
C LEU A 279 -7.10 2.12 -37.39
N VAL A 280 -7.42 3.40 -37.16
CA VAL A 280 -6.51 4.47 -37.59
C VAL A 280 -5.22 4.47 -36.74
N LEU A 281 -5.31 4.09 -35.45
CA LEU A 281 -4.14 3.89 -34.59
C LEU A 281 -3.26 2.72 -35.08
N PHE A 282 -3.88 1.63 -35.54
CA PHE A 282 -3.21 0.46 -36.10
C PHE A 282 -2.30 0.85 -37.27
N TYR A 283 -2.83 1.58 -38.25
CA TYR A 283 -2.05 2.04 -39.40
C TYR A 283 -1.07 3.17 -39.05
N ASN A 284 -1.38 4.01 -38.06
CA ASN A 284 -0.43 5.01 -37.54
C ASN A 284 0.83 4.33 -36.98
N ALA A 285 0.66 3.27 -36.18
CA ALA A 285 1.79 2.58 -35.55
C ALA A 285 2.59 1.68 -36.51
N MET A 286 2.06 1.40 -37.71
CA MET A 286 2.82 0.78 -38.81
C MET A 286 3.84 1.74 -39.41
N ASN A 287 3.60 3.04 -39.30
CA ASN A 287 4.46 4.07 -39.88
C ASN A 287 5.60 4.49 -38.93
N PRO A 288 6.77 4.91 -39.47
CA PRO A 288 7.92 5.32 -38.64
C PRO A 288 7.58 6.40 -37.60
N LYS A 289 6.68 7.33 -37.93
CA LYS A 289 6.25 8.42 -37.03
C LYS A 289 5.43 7.92 -35.85
N GLY A 290 4.70 6.81 -36.00
CA GLY A 290 3.87 6.21 -34.95
C GLY A 290 4.52 5.00 -34.28
N GLN A 291 5.73 4.60 -34.67
CA GLN A 291 6.38 3.38 -34.20
C GLN A 291 6.56 3.33 -32.68
N ALA A 292 6.64 4.48 -32.00
CA ALA A 292 6.71 4.55 -30.54
C ALA A 292 5.51 3.86 -29.85
N PHE A 293 4.33 3.83 -30.50
CA PHE A 293 3.17 3.10 -29.99
C PHE A 293 3.35 1.58 -30.00
N LYS A 294 4.19 1.03 -30.90
CA LYS A 294 4.35 -0.42 -31.08
C LYS A 294 4.71 -1.11 -29.76
N THR A 295 5.59 -0.49 -28.98
CA THR A 295 5.98 -1.00 -27.64
C THR A 295 4.77 -1.13 -26.72
N TYR A 296 3.91 -0.11 -26.65
CA TYR A 296 2.74 -0.12 -25.77
C TYR A 296 1.62 -1.02 -26.30
N ILE A 297 1.41 -1.02 -27.61
CA ILE A 297 0.46 -1.91 -28.30
C ILE A 297 0.73 -3.36 -27.92
N THR A 298 1.98 -3.80 -28.03
CA THR A 298 2.40 -5.16 -27.69
C THR A 298 2.39 -5.41 -26.17
N LYS A 299 2.84 -4.45 -25.36
CA LYS A 299 2.92 -4.62 -23.90
C LYS A 299 1.56 -4.79 -23.24
N TYR A 300 0.54 -4.11 -23.77
CA TYR A 300 -0.79 -4.03 -23.18
C TYR A 300 -1.90 -4.68 -24.01
N SER A 301 -1.55 -5.37 -25.09
CA SER A 301 -2.52 -6.02 -25.99
C SER A 301 -3.61 -5.04 -26.41
N LEU A 302 -3.19 -3.88 -26.92
CA LEU A 302 -4.11 -2.76 -27.18
C LEU A 302 -5.14 -3.10 -28.28
N PHE A 303 -4.81 -4.05 -29.16
CA PHE A 303 -5.65 -4.50 -30.28
C PHE A 303 -6.44 -5.79 -29.99
N ASP A 304 -6.66 -6.09 -28.71
CA ASP A 304 -7.47 -7.24 -28.25
C ASP A 304 -8.89 -7.24 -28.82
N ASN A 305 -9.47 -6.06 -28.96
CA ASN A 305 -10.79 -5.84 -29.56
C ASN A 305 -10.71 -5.11 -30.92
N LEU A 306 -9.62 -5.29 -31.66
CA LEU A 306 -9.50 -4.69 -32.99
C LEU A 306 -10.53 -5.32 -33.94
N PRO A 307 -11.36 -4.52 -34.64
CA PRO A 307 -12.29 -5.01 -35.67
C PRO A 307 -11.50 -5.44 -36.91
N ASP A 308 -10.99 -6.66 -36.91
CA ASP A 308 -10.08 -7.15 -37.94
C ASP A 308 -10.75 -7.35 -39.31
N GLU A 309 -12.07 -7.52 -39.35
CA GLU A 309 -12.87 -7.50 -40.59
C GLU A 309 -12.88 -6.15 -41.32
N LEU A 310 -12.57 -5.06 -40.62
CA LEU A 310 -12.56 -3.73 -41.20
C LEU A 310 -11.19 -3.32 -41.74
N LEU A 311 -10.13 -4.10 -41.51
CA LEU A 311 -8.78 -3.78 -42.00
C LEU A 311 -8.73 -3.71 -43.53
N LEU A 312 -7.86 -2.83 -44.07
CA LEU A 312 -7.58 -2.71 -45.50
C LEU A 312 -7.16 -4.05 -46.13
N ASP A 313 -6.41 -4.86 -45.37
CA ASP A 313 -6.04 -6.23 -45.71
C ASP A 313 -5.84 -7.01 -44.40
N THR A 314 -6.33 -8.25 -44.32
CA THR A 314 -6.17 -9.11 -43.15
C THR A 314 -4.71 -9.45 -42.90
N ILE A 315 -3.88 -9.55 -43.96
CA ILE A 315 -2.44 -9.83 -43.88
C ILE A 315 -1.70 -8.78 -43.03
N HIS A 316 -2.22 -7.55 -42.93
CA HIS A 316 -1.62 -6.52 -42.10
C HIS A 316 -1.52 -6.92 -40.61
N LEU A 317 -2.31 -7.89 -40.16
CA LEU A 317 -2.18 -8.44 -38.81
C LEU A 317 -0.82 -9.10 -38.54
N ASP A 318 -0.10 -9.55 -39.58
CA ASP A 318 1.25 -10.12 -39.43
C ASP A 318 2.30 -9.06 -39.06
N TYR A 319 1.99 -7.76 -39.16
CA TYR A 319 2.92 -6.68 -38.82
C TYR A 319 3.23 -6.61 -37.31
N TYR A 320 2.26 -7.00 -36.47
CA TYR A 320 2.40 -7.00 -35.02
C TYR A 320 2.49 -8.43 -34.48
N PRO A 321 3.23 -8.65 -33.39
CA PRO A 321 3.20 -9.95 -32.71
C PRO A 321 1.82 -10.20 -32.09
N ASP A 322 1.46 -11.48 -31.89
CA ASP A 322 0.21 -11.92 -31.26
C ASP A 322 -0.07 -11.23 -29.91
N ASP A 323 0.96 -10.86 -29.15
CA ASP A 323 0.88 -10.11 -27.89
C ASP A 323 0.14 -8.77 -28.05
N ALA A 324 0.10 -8.19 -29.26
CA ALA A 324 -0.68 -6.99 -29.55
C ALA A 324 -2.19 -7.25 -29.57
N TYR A 325 -2.61 -8.46 -29.93
CA TYR A 325 -4.00 -8.86 -30.19
C TYR A 325 -4.60 -9.75 -29.11
N PHE A 326 -3.78 -10.32 -28.23
CA PHE A 326 -4.25 -11.24 -27.19
C PHE A 326 -3.53 -10.97 -25.88
N ASP A 327 -4.29 -10.84 -24.79
CA ASP A 327 -3.72 -10.79 -23.44
C ASP A 327 -2.86 -12.04 -23.20
N LYS A 328 -1.76 -11.90 -22.47
CA LYS A 328 -0.85 -13.01 -22.13
C LYS A 328 -1.52 -14.14 -21.34
N SER A 329 -2.69 -13.89 -20.77
CA SER A 329 -3.51 -14.92 -20.13
C SER A 329 -4.21 -15.85 -21.12
N VAL A 330 -4.36 -15.47 -22.39
CA VAL A 330 -5.00 -16.29 -23.42
C VAL A 330 -4.04 -17.41 -23.83
N LYS A 331 -4.48 -18.66 -23.71
CA LYS A 331 -3.71 -19.82 -24.14
C LYS A 331 -3.74 -19.87 -25.67
N ARG A 332 -2.57 -19.80 -26.30
CA ARG A 332 -2.43 -19.88 -27.76
C ARG A 332 -2.40 -21.33 -28.19
N GLU A 333 -3.34 -21.70 -29.04
CA GLU A 333 -3.36 -23.02 -29.67
C GLU A 333 -2.61 -23.01 -31.00
N ASP A 334 -2.20 -24.19 -31.44
CA ASP A 334 -1.64 -24.36 -32.78
C ASP A 334 -2.76 -24.23 -33.82
N PRO A 335 -2.62 -23.35 -34.84
CA PRO A 335 -3.69 -23.09 -35.80
C PRO A 335 -4.18 -24.32 -36.58
N GLU A 336 -3.27 -25.24 -36.95
CA GLU A 336 -3.64 -26.45 -37.70
C GLU A 336 -4.39 -27.43 -36.78
N ALA A 337 -3.84 -27.69 -35.59
CA ALA A 337 -4.48 -28.56 -34.61
C ALA A 337 -5.88 -28.05 -34.20
N PHE A 338 -6.00 -26.73 -33.99
CA PHE A 338 -7.28 -26.08 -33.71
C PHE A 338 -8.26 -26.28 -34.87
N LEU A 339 -7.87 -25.96 -36.11
CA LEU A 339 -8.76 -26.03 -37.26
C LEU A 339 -9.25 -27.46 -37.55
N HIS A 340 -8.38 -28.46 -37.40
CA HIS A 340 -8.76 -29.87 -37.54
C HIS A 340 -9.72 -30.32 -36.44
N GLY A 341 -9.43 -30.00 -35.18
CA GLY A 341 -10.30 -30.33 -34.05
C GLY A 341 -11.66 -29.63 -34.12
N TRP A 342 -11.66 -28.35 -34.52
CA TRP A 342 -12.86 -27.54 -34.67
C TRP A 342 -13.76 -28.09 -35.78
N ARG A 343 -13.20 -28.44 -36.94
CA ARG A 343 -13.92 -29.09 -38.05
C ARG A 343 -14.60 -30.40 -37.59
N ALA A 344 -13.89 -31.25 -36.87
CA ALA A 344 -14.45 -32.52 -36.39
C ALA A 344 -15.63 -32.33 -35.43
N THR A 345 -15.55 -31.32 -34.56
CA THR A 345 -16.55 -31.06 -33.53
C THR A 345 -17.75 -30.27 -34.03
N HIS A 346 -17.55 -29.19 -34.79
CA HIS A 346 -18.62 -28.25 -35.15
C HIS A 346 -19.21 -28.50 -36.55
N ILE A 347 -18.48 -29.16 -37.45
CA ILE A 347 -19.00 -29.50 -38.79
C ILE A 347 -19.48 -30.95 -38.81
N TYR A 348 -18.60 -31.90 -38.51
CA TYR A 348 -18.92 -33.32 -38.67
C TYR A 348 -19.84 -33.86 -37.59
N ALA A 349 -19.60 -33.56 -36.31
CA ALA A 349 -20.46 -34.06 -35.24
C ALA A 349 -21.87 -33.45 -35.29
N GLU A 350 -21.98 -32.18 -35.69
CA GLU A 350 -23.26 -31.46 -35.80
C GLU A 350 -23.98 -31.67 -37.15
N ARG A 351 -23.29 -32.26 -38.14
CA ARG A 351 -23.78 -32.48 -39.51
C ARG A 351 -24.26 -31.19 -40.19
N ARG A 352 -23.43 -30.16 -40.11
CA ARG A 352 -23.70 -28.85 -40.74
C ARG A 352 -23.79 -28.97 -42.26
N THR A 353 -24.62 -28.13 -42.86
CA THR A 353 -24.87 -28.15 -44.31
C THR A 353 -24.20 -26.97 -45.04
N PRO A 354 -23.97 -27.08 -46.36
CA PRO A 354 -23.36 -26.00 -47.14
C PRO A 354 -24.10 -24.65 -47.08
N GLU A 355 -25.41 -24.65 -46.83
CA GLU A 355 -26.21 -23.43 -46.65
C GLU A 355 -25.82 -22.64 -45.39
N GLU A 356 -25.25 -23.31 -44.38
CA GLU A 356 -24.81 -22.71 -43.12
C GLU A 356 -23.41 -22.10 -43.21
N TYR A 357 -22.74 -22.13 -44.37
CA TYR A 357 -21.35 -21.68 -44.56
C TYR A 357 -21.06 -20.32 -43.91
N LYS A 358 -21.93 -19.33 -44.11
CA LYS A 358 -21.72 -17.99 -43.56
C LYS A 358 -21.69 -18.02 -42.03
N PHE A 359 -22.58 -18.79 -41.41
CA PHE A 359 -22.67 -18.92 -39.97
C PHE A 359 -21.46 -19.66 -39.40
N VAL A 360 -21.13 -20.82 -39.99
CA VAL A 360 -19.96 -21.64 -39.65
C VAL A 360 -18.67 -20.82 -39.73
N ARG A 361 -18.54 -19.97 -40.75
CA ARG A 361 -17.36 -19.11 -40.91
C ARG A 361 -17.24 -18.08 -39.79
N GLU A 362 -18.33 -17.41 -39.41
CA GLU A 362 -18.30 -16.44 -38.32
C GLU A 362 -18.05 -17.13 -36.96
N GLU A 363 -18.65 -18.30 -36.70
CA GLU A 363 -18.38 -19.11 -35.50
C GLU A 363 -16.90 -19.50 -35.42
N LEU A 364 -16.32 -19.98 -36.54
CA LEU A 364 -14.90 -20.32 -36.60
C LEU A 364 -14.00 -19.11 -36.26
N TYR A 365 -14.31 -17.92 -36.75
CA TYR A 365 -13.51 -16.74 -36.44
C TYR A 365 -13.59 -16.36 -34.96
N VAL A 366 -14.78 -16.46 -34.35
CA VAL A 366 -14.97 -16.18 -32.92
C VAL A 366 -14.18 -17.18 -32.07
N ASP A 367 -14.27 -18.47 -32.39
CA ASP A 367 -13.59 -19.52 -31.62
C ASP A 367 -12.07 -19.49 -31.84
N ALA A 368 -11.61 -19.22 -33.07
CA ALA A 368 -10.20 -19.04 -33.37
C ALA A 368 -9.62 -17.86 -32.57
N ARG A 369 -10.36 -16.75 -32.47
CA ARG A 369 -9.97 -15.60 -31.65
C ARG A 369 -9.86 -15.98 -30.18
N ALA A 370 -10.81 -16.75 -29.64
CA ALA A 370 -10.76 -17.25 -28.26
C ALA A 370 -9.56 -18.18 -28.00
N ALA A 371 -9.13 -18.93 -29.01
CA ALA A 371 -7.94 -19.78 -29.00
C ALA A 371 -6.61 -19.00 -29.24
N GLY A 372 -6.66 -17.68 -29.37
CA GLY A 372 -5.48 -16.84 -29.57
C GLY A 372 -4.91 -16.90 -30.99
N ILE A 373 -5.75 -17.20 -32.00
CA ILE A 373 -5.36 -17.34 -33.40
C ILE A 373 -5.90 -16.15 -34.20
N THR A 374 -5.01 -15.42 -34.88
CA THR A 374 -5.38 -14.32 -35.80
C THR A 374 -5.90 -14.86 -37.14
N ARG A 375 -6.76 -14.11 -37.83
CA ARG A 375 -7.33 -14.52 -39.14
C ARG A 375 -6.28 -14.99 -40.17
N PRO A 376 -5.13 -14.33 -40.40
CA PRO A 376 -4.15 -14.80 -41.39
C PRO A 376 -3.45 -16.10 -41.00
N LYS A 377 -3.34 -16.39 -39.70
CA LYS A 377 -2.82 -17.69 -39.23
C LYS A 377 -3.82 -18.80 -39.47
N LEU A 378 -5.09 -18.53 -39.24
CA LEU A 378 -6.18 -19.44 -39.56
C LEU A 378 -6.29 -19.70 -41.06
N GLU A 379 -6.20 -18.65 -41.89
CA GLU A 379 -6.22 -18.79 -43.35
C GLU A 379 -5.03 -19.61 -43.85
N ARG A 380 -3.82 -19.36 -43.32
CA ARG A 380 -2.62 -20.18 -43.64
C ARG A 380 -2.79 -21.64 -43.23
N ALA A 381 -3.38 -21.91 -42.06
CA ALA A 381 -3.67 -23.28 -41.62
C ALA A 381 -4.66 -23.99 -42.55
N ALA A 382 -5.54 -23.25 -43.20
CA ALA A 382 -6.46 -23.75 -44.23
C ALA A 382 -5.85 -23.75 -45.65
N GLY A 383 -4.53 -23.54 -45.80
CA GLY A 383 -3.86 -23.51 -47.10
C GLY A 383 -4.14 -22.24 -47.93
N ASN A 384 -4.44 -21.11 -47.28
CA ASN A 384 -4.85 -19.84 -47.88
C ASN A 384 -6.16 -19.89 -48.67
N GLU A 385 -6.95 -20.96 -48.51
CA GLU A 385 -8.24 -21.14 -49.19
C GLU A 385 -9.31 -21.59 -48.19
N LEU A 386 -9.46 -20.83 -47.10
CA LEU A 386 -10.38 -21.16 -46.00
C LEU A 386 -11.83 -21.40 -46.47
N GLU A 387 -12.30 -20.64 -47.46
CA GLU A 387 -13.63 -20.86 -48.04
C GLU A 387 -13.74 -22.25 -48.68
N ARG A 388 -12.77 -22.64 -49.52
CA ARG A 388 -12.75 -23.95 -50.15
C ARG A 388 -12.66 -25.06 -49.10
N TYR A 389 -11.76 -24.90 -48.14
CA TYR A 389 -11.57 -25.84 -47.02
C TYR A 389 -12.88 -26.11 -46.25
N LEU A 390 -13.62 -25.06 -45.89
CA LEU A 390 -14.88 -25.21 -45.16
C LEU A 390 -16.01 -25.77 -46.02
N ARG A 391 -16.11 -25.37 -47.29
CA ARG A 391 -17.15 -25.88 -48.19
C ARG A 391 -16.99 -27.37 -48.46
N GLU A 392 -15.76 -27.83 -48.68
CA GLU A 392 -15.45 -29.25 -48.84
C GLU A 392 -15.83 -30.05 -47.59
N ALA A 393 -15.53 -29.52 -46.40
CA ALA A 393 -15.92 -30.14 -45.13
C ALA A 393 -17.44 -30.23 -44.94
N LEU A 394 -18.19 -29.17 -45.29
CA LEU A 394 -19.65 -29.14 -45.22
C LEU A 394 -20.31 -30.10 -46.21
N GLU A 395 -19.78 -30.19 -47.44
CA GLU A 395 -20.23 -31.17 -48.42
C GLU A 395 -20.01 -32.60 -47.93
N GLU A 396 -18.84 -32.88 -47.35
CA GLU A 396 -18.52 -34.20 -46.80
C GLU A 396 -19.43 -34.57 -45.62
N ALA A 397 -19.65 -33.63 -44.68
CA ALA A 397 -20.61 -33.79 -43.58
C ALA A 397 -22.02 -34.15 -44.10
N SER A 398 -22.48 -33.47 -45.15
CA SER A 398 -23.83 -33.65 -45.71
C SER A 398 -24.01 -35.00 -46.42
N ARG A 399 -22.93 -35.57 -46.98
CA ARG A 399 -22.96 -36.84 -47.72
C ARG A 399 -22.77 -38.08 -46.84
N ALA A 400 -22.29 -37.91 -45.61
CA ALA A 400 -22.00 -39.01 -44.70
C ALA A 400 -23.29 -39.72 -44.23
N PRO A 401 -23.41 -41.06 -44.37
CA PRO A 401 -24.58 -41.79 -43.90
C PRO A 401 -24.70 -41.75 -42.37
N ALA A 402 -25.94 -41.82 -41.87
CA ALA A 402 -26.19 -41.71 -40.44
C ALA A 402 -25.53 -42.85 -39.66
N GLY A 403 -24.52 -42.54 -38.85
CA GLY A 403 -23.86 -43.48 -37.92
C GLY A 403 -22.40 -43.82 -38.24
N THR A 404 -21.81 -43.30 -39.32
CA THR A 404 -20.37 -43.40 -39.58
C THR A 404 -19.62 -42.18 -39.07
N PRO A 405 -18.51 -42.34 -38.32
CA PRO A 405 -17.63 -41.22 -38.01
C PRO A 405 -17.01 -40.71 -39.33
N VAL A 406 -17.15 -39.41 -39.58
CA VAL A 406 -16.42 -38.71 -40.64
C VAL A 406 -15.04 -38.41 -40.07
N VAL A 407 -13.99 -38.92 -40.72
CA VAL A 407 -12.59 -38.83 -40.24
C VAL A 407 -11.95 -37.56 -40.71
#